data_AF-A0A0T7SBU8-F1
#
_entry.id   AF-A0A0T7SBU8-F1
#
_cell.length_a   1.000
_cell.length_b   1.000
_cell.length_c   1.000
_cell.angle_alpha   90.00
_cell.angle_beta   90.00
_cell.angle_gamma   90.00
#
_symmetry.space_group_name_H-M   'P 1'
#
loop_
_entity.id
_entity.type
_entity.pdbx_description
1 polymer ?
#
loop_
_entity_poly.entity_id
_entity_poly.type
_entity_poly.pdbx_seq_one_letter_code
_entity_poly.pdbx_strand_id
1 'polypeptide(L)'
;MINAQEWLDKNYPINGTCVRKEDRENWGKSRAEISNLDISQQELNGSLKLERFNQLETFDCSHNNLISLNLTGNNHLKEINCSHNNLAGLAIGSNSHLTRLDGSFNNLLNIEFITTLECPEKLLYLNLRNNYFRPSNLNVFSPFLQIKELYLGTSDLARINLSVYNQFYGSLKPLQNCHNLEILCISNTEVNYGFEYLSDSLKEIFLADMREKLTGEDLGHAQILAELALFDGDFNRWKKEKILKSEKLPQLSKERDAFQRLTTFWKEKFENSQTYQVNKLGKEFNVALKILQGGKEKEENNSQNFREEKEKLIREINELKKQIEDLRIENENYKEANVLIREKYERIMDENPHLRKEQLESLLTESAKEFQAQIQINSKK
;
A
#
# COMPACT_ATOMS: atom_id res chain seq x y z
N MET A 1 -24.94 -2.83 -32.21
CA MET A 1 -24.04 -1.92 -31.48
C MET A 1 -23.55 -0.84 -32.42
N ILE A 2 -23.58 0.43 -32.00
CA ILE A 2 -23.21 1.58 -32.84
C ILE A 2 -21.80 2.04 -32.47
N ASN A 3 -20.93 2.34 -33.43
CA ASN A 3 -19.59 2.84 -33.14
C ASN A 3 -19.70 4.19 -32.40
N ALA A 4 -19.03 4.31 -31.26
CA ALA A 4 -19.14 5.46 -30.36
C ALA A 4 -18.68 6.77 -31.00
N GLN A 5 -17.56 6.73 -31.72
CA GLN A 5 -16.99 7.92 -32.34
C GLN A 5 -17.86 8.40 -33.52
N GLU A 6 -18.29 7.47 -34.38
CA GLU A 6 -19.19 7.80 -35.50
C GLU A 6 -20.53 8.36 -34.99
N TRP A 7 -21.07 7.78 -33.92
CA TRP A 7 -22.29 8.28 -33.28
C TRP A 7 -22.09 9.68 -32.70
N LEU A 8 -20.97 9.93 -32.01
CA LEU A 8 -20.64 11.25 -31.46
C LEU A 8 -20.49 12.28 -32.59
N ASP A 9 -19.76 11.95 -33.65
CA ASP A 9 -19.51 12.86 -34.77
C ASP A 9 -20.79 13.16 -35.57
N LYS A 10 -21.71 12.21 -35.64
CA LYS A 10 -23.03 12.41 -36.26
C LYS A 10 -23.93 13.33 -35.44
N ASN A 11 -23.97 13.14 -34.12
CA ASN A 11 -24.87 13.86 -33.22
C ASN A 11 -24.33 15.21 -32.75
N TYR A 12 -23.01 15.30 -32.64
CA TYR A 12 -22.24 16.48 -32.22
C TYR A 12 -21.09 16.69 -33.22
N PRO A 13 -21.34 17.22 -34.43
CA PRO A 13 -20.31 17.35 -35.46
C PRO A 13 -19.14 18.26 -35.04
N ILE A 14 -17.92 17.92 -35.48
CA ILE A 14 -16.69 18.69 -35.21
C ILE A 14 -16.77 20.13 -35.74
N ASN A 15 -17.36 20.29 -36.94
CA ASN A 15 -17.53 21.56 -37.64
C ASN A 15 -19.03 21.86 -37.82
N GLY A 16 -19.74 21.89 -36.71
CA GLY A 16 -21.18 22.16 -36.69
C GLY A 16 -21.68 22.31 -35.26
N THR A 17 -22.99 22.19 -35.13
CA THR A 17 -23.67 22.26 -33.84
C THR A 17 -24.40 20.95 -33.56
N CYS A 18 -24.68 20.68 -32.28
CA CYS A 18 -25.44 19.50 -31.87
C CYS A 18 -26.76 19.40 -32.64
N VAL A 19 -27.00 18.20 -33.19
CA VAL A 19 -28.22 17.83 -33.93
C VAL A 19 -28.98 16.68 -33.27
N ARG A 20 -28.61 16.30 -32.05
CA ARG A 20 -29.30 15.28 -31.26
C ARG A 20 -30.54 15.88 -30.60
N LYS A 21 -31.72 15.52 -31.09
CA LYS A 21 -33.00 16.14 -30.69
C LYS A 21 -33.34 15.91 -29.21
N GLU A 22 -32.87 14.81 -28.68
CA GLU A 22 -33.08 14.39 -27.30
C GLU A 22 -32.24 15.24 -26.32
N ASP A 23 -31.11 15.78 -26.78
CA ASP A 23 -30.23 16.64 -25.99
C ASP A 23 -30.62 18.12 -26.17
N ARG A 24 -31.67 18.53 -25.45
CA ARG A 24 -32.19 19.90 -25.49
C ARG A 24 -31.22 20.93 -24.91
N GLU A 25 -30.37 20.52 -23.97
CA GLU A 25 -29.39 21.42 -23.33
C GLU A 25 -28.31 21.84 -24.32
N ASN A 26 -27.87 20.91 -25.16
CA ASN A 26 -26.79 21.16 -26.11
C ASN A 26 -27.26 21.43 -27.53
N TRP A 27 -28.54 21.26 -27.85
CA TRP A 27 -29.09 21.52 -29.18
C TRP A 27 -28.63 22.88 -29.72
N GLY A 28 -28.00 22.88 -30.90
CA GLY A 28 -27.51 24.11 -31.52
C GLY A 28 -26.19 24.66 -30.95
N LYS A 29 -25.60 24.07 -29.90
CA LYS A 29 -24.26 24.40 -29.42
C LYS A 29 -23.19 23.66 -30.22
N SER A 30 -22.05 24.31 -30.46
CA SER A 30 -20.84 23.62 -30.93
C SER A 30 -20.18 22.83 -29.79
N ARG A 31 -19.29 21.88 -30.11
CA ARG A 31 -18.54 21.11 -29.09
C ARG A 31 -17.81 21.99 -28.07
N ALA A 32 -17.30 23.14 -28.49
CA ALA A 32 -16.54 24.05 -27.65
C ALA A 32 -17.41 24.80 -26.61
N GLU A 33 -18.73 24.84 -26.82
CA GLU A 33 -19.70 25.49 -25.93
C GLU A 33 -20.39 24.51 -24.98
N ILE A 34 -20.18 23.20 -25.15
CA ILE A 34 -20.81 22.16 -24.33
C ILE A 34 -20.02 22.00 -23.03
N SER A 35 -20.68 22.28 -21.91
CA SER A 35 -20.14 22.11 -20.55
C SER A 35 -20.61 20.82 -19.87
N ASN A 36 -21.73 20.24 -20.31
CA ASN A 36 -22.27 18.98 -19.81
C ASN A 36 -22.64 18.08 -20.98
N LEU A 37 -22.10 16.87 -21.03
CA LEU A 37 -22.37 15.90 -22.09
C LEU A 37 -22.79 14.56 -21.49
N ASP A 38 -24.05 14.20 -21.71
CA ASP A 38 -24.62 12.89 -21.36
C ASP A 38 -24.88 12.07 -22.64
N ILE A 39 -24.09 11.03 -22.82
CA ILE A 39 -24.23 10.02 -23.88
C ILE A 39 -24.41 8.62 -23.28
N SER A 40 -24.95 8.55 -22.06
CA SER A 40 -25.23 7.30 -21.37
C SER A 40 -26.35 6.50 -22.07
N GLN A 41 -26.33 5.18 -21.90
CA GLN A 41 -27.40 4.28 -22.37
C GLN A 41 -27.70 4.38 -23.88
N GLN A 42 -26.66 4.52 -24.70
CA GLN A 42 -26.78 4.66 -26.17
C GLN A 42 -26.33 3.41 -26.93
N GLU A 43 -26.03 2.31 -26.24
CA GLU A 43 -25.49 1.05 -26.79
C GLU A 43 -24.22 1.25 -27.65
N LEU A 44 -23.43 2.28 -27.29
CA LEU A 44 -22.22 2.65 -28.02
C LEU A 44 -21.11 1.62 -27.77
N ASN A 45 -20.34 1.29 -28.80
CA ASN A 45 -19.21 0.39 -28.70
C ASN A 45 -17.95 0.99 -29.32
N GLY A 46 -16.82 0.33 -29.08
CA GLY A 46 -15.54 0.78 -29.62
C GLY A 46 -14.89 1.83 -28.74
N SER A 47 -14.01 2.62 -29.35
CA SER A 47 -13.21 3.62 -28.65
C SER A 47 -13.83 5.00 -28.79
N LEU A 48 -13.71 5.83 -27.76
CA LEU A 48 -14.24 7.19 -27.74
C LEU A 48 -13.16 8.20 -27.37
N LYS A 49 -13.11 9.31 -28.13
CA LYS A 49 -12.28 10.47 -27.82
C LYS A 49 -13.09 11.76 -27.98
N LEU A 50 -13.03 12.65 -26.99
CA LEU A 50 -13.81 13.88 -26.97
C LEU A 50 -13.04 15.08 -27.55
N GLU A 51 -12.81 15.07 -28.86
CA GLU A 51 -12.14 16.18 -29.53
C GLU A 51 -12.98 17.46 -29.55
N ARG A 52 -12.36 18.60 -29.20
CA ARG A 52 -12.92 19.96 -29.17
C ARG A 52 -13.98 20.25 -28.09
N PHE A 53 -14.17 19.35 -27.15
CA PHE A 53 -14.99 19.59 -25.96
C PHE A 53 -14.16 20.29 -24.87
N ASN A 54 -13.71 21.51 -25.17
CA ASN A 54 -12.69 22.22 -24.38
C ASN A 54 -13.23 22.78 -23.06
N GLN A 55 -14.53 23.06 -22.98
CA GLN A 55 -15.21 23.61 -21.81
C GLN A 55 -16.00 22.54 -21.02
N LEU A 56 -15.77 21.27 -21.33
CA LEU A 56 -16.54 20.18 -20.74
C LEU A 56 -16.18 20.01 -19.26
N GLU A 57 -17.18 20.16 -18.40
CA GLU A 57 -17.07 20.05 -16.95
C GLU A 57 -17.67 18.73 -16.43
N THR A 58 -18.73 18.25 -17.06
CA THR A 58 -19.41 17.00 -16.68
C THR A 58 -19.51 16.09 -17.90
N PHE A 59 -19.09 14.83 -17.75
CA PHE A 59 -19.18 13.84 -18.79
C PHE A 59 -19.74 12.51 -18.27
N ASP A 60 -20.86 12.08 -18.83
CA ASP A 60 -21.47 10.78 -18.57
C ASP A 60 -21.53 9.95 -19.86
N CYS A 61 -20.83 8.83 -19.87
CA CYS A 61 -20.91 7.80 -20.92
C CYS A 61 -21.26 6.42 -20.36
N SER A 62 -21.87 6.38 -19.18
CA SER A 62 -22.19 5.15 -18.49
C SER A 62 -23.20 4.27 -19.24
N HIS A 63 -23.23 2.98 -18.90
CA HIS A 63 -24.14 2.01 -19.51
C HIS A 63 -24.01 1.95 -21.04
N ASN A 64 -22.78 1.80 -21.52
CA ASN A 64 -22.45 1.56 -22.91
C ASN A 64 -21.56 0.31 -23.02
N ASN A 65 -21.00 0.05 -24.20
CA ASN A 65 -20.09 -1.05 -24.47
C ASN A 65 -18.72 -0.53 -24.94
N LEU A 66 -18.28 0.62 -24.42
CA LEU A 66 -16.99 1.23 -24.78
C LEU A 66 -15.83 0.34 -24.34
N ILE A 67 -14.82 0.19 -25.20
CA ILE A 67 -13.60 -0.59 -24.90
C ILE A 67 -12.42 0.30 -24.51
N SER A 68 -12.43 1.58 -24.92
CA SER A 68 -11.47 2.57 -24.46
C SER A 68 -12.05 3.98 -24.46
N LEU A 69 -11.56 4.80 -23.54
CA LEU A 69 -11.98 6.20 -23.38
C LEU A 69 -10.76 7.09 -23.20
N ASN A 70 -10.64 8.12 -24.04
CA ASN A 70 -9.55 9.08 -24.00
C ASN A 70 -10.08 10.52 -23.84
N LEU A 71 -9.74 11.12 -22.69
CA LEU A 71 -10.12 12.47 -22.28
C LEU A 71 -8.89 13.39 -22.07
N THR A 72 -7.71 13.05 -22.59
CA THR A 72 -6.46 13.79 -22.29
C THR A 72 -6.42 15.26 -22.75
N GLY A 73 -7.42 15.71 -23.52
CA GLY A 73 -7.58 17.11 -23.92
C GLY A 73 -8.74 17.84 -23.24
N ASN A 74 -9.48 17.19 -22.34
CA ASN A 74 -10.69 17.72 -21.71
C ASN A 74 -10.37 18.10 -20.26
N ASN A 75 -9.47 19.07 -20.07
CA ASN A 75 -8.84 19.38 -18.78
C ASN A 75 -9.68 20.22 -17.80
N HIS A 76 -10.95 20.50 -18.12
CA HIS A 76 -11.89 21.24 -17.26
C HIS A 76 -12.92 20.32 -16.56
N LEU A 77 -12.78 18.99 -16.70
CA LEU A 77 -13.70 18.03 -16.11
C LEU A 77 -13.65 18.09 -14.58
N LYS A 78 -14.84 18.21 -14.00
CA LYS A 78 -15.14 18.16 -12.56
C LYS A 78 -15.75 16.82 -12.19
N GLU A 79 -16.52 16.23 -13.11
CA GLU A 79 -17.21 14.95 -12.92
C GLU A 79 -17.10 14.06 -14.16
N ILE A 80 -16.70 12.81 -13.95
CA ILE A 80 -16.63 11.78 -14.98
C ILE A 80 -17.40 10.55 -14.50
N ASN A 81 -18.38 10.10 -15.28
CA ASN A 81 -19.03 8.82 -15.12
C ASN A 81 -18.83 7.98 -16.39
N CYS A 82 -17.98 6.96 -16.30
CA CYS A 82 -17.76 5.97 -17.35
C CYS A 82 -18.08 4.55 -16.88
N SER A 83 -18.93 4.43 -15.86
CA SER A 83 -19.32 3.16 -15.28
C SER A 83 -20.11 2.27 -16.25
N HIS A 84 -20.16 0.96 -15.98
CA HIS A 84 -20.92 0.02 -16.80
C HIS A 84 -20.54 0.09 -18.29
N ASN A 85 -19.26 -0.15 -18.56
CA ASN A 85 -18.69 -0.25 -19.90
C ASN A 85 -17.76 -1.47 -19.96
N ASN A 86 -17.04 -1.64 -21.07
CA ASN A 86 -16.05 -2.70 -21.25
C ASN A 86 -14.62 -2.13 -21.29
N LEU A 87 -14.37 -1.00 -20.61
CA LEU A 87 -13.11 -0.25 -20.73
C LEU A 87 -11.93 -1.11 -20.27
N ALA A 88 -10.98 -1.34 -21.18
CA ALA A 88 -9.64 -1.86 -20.85
C ALA A 88 -8.60 -0.74 -20.78
N GLY A 89 -8.89 0.42 -21.36
CA GLY A 89 -8.04 1.61 -21.33
C GLY A 89 -8.85 2.87 -21.03
N LEU A 90 -8.40 3.61 -20.02
CA LEU A 90 -8.98 4.89 -19.61
C LEU A 90 -7.84 5.91 -19.47
N ALA A 91 -7.98 7.06 -20.12
CA ALA A 91 -7.07 8.18 -19.97
C ALA A 91 -7.87 9.44 -19.62
N ILE A 92 -7.66 9.97 -18.41
CA ILE A 92 -8.44 11.10 -17.89
C ILE A 92 -7.73 12.45 -18.00
N GLY A 93 -6.44 12.50 -18.38
CA GLY A 93 -5.70 13.77 -18.49
C GLY A 93 -5.45 14.46 -17.14
N SER A 94 -4.98 15.70 -17.19
CA SER A 94 -4.51 16.42 -16.00
C SER A 94 -5.61 16.91 -15.06
N ASN A 95 -6.80 17.21 -15.59
CA ASN A 95 -8.01 17.62 -14.87
C ASN A 95 -7.83 18.12 -13.41
N SER A 96 -7.35 19.36 -13.27
CA SER A 96 -7.03 20.00 -11.98
C SER A 96 -8.23 20.36 -11.12
N HIS A 97 -9.45 20.14 -11.63
CA HIS A 97 -10.72 20.41 -10.94
C HIS A 97 -11.57 19.15 -10.72
N LEU A 98 -11.05 17.95 -11.00
CA LEU A 98 -11.81 16.72 -10.87
C LEU A 98 -12.16 16.45 -9.40
N THR A 99 -13.44 16.30 -9.11
CA THR A 99 -13.97 16.01 -7.76
C THR A 99 -14.65 14.64 -7.69
N ARG A 100 -15.18 14.14 -8.82
CA ARG A 100 -15.87 12.86 -8.90
C ARG A 100 -15.44 12.04 -10.11
N LEU A 101 -15.03 10.81 -9.86
CA LEU A 101 -14.74 9.82 -10.90
C LEU A 101 -15.42 8.49 -10.58
N ASP A 102 -16.31 8.05 -11.46
CA ASP A 102 -16.87 6.70 -11.46
C ASP A 102 -16.42 5.93 -12.69
N GLY A 103 -15.50 4.98 -12.49
CA GLY A 103 -15.01 4.03 -13.48
C GLY A 103 -15.40 2.58 -13.15
N SER A 104 -16.45 2.39 -12.35
CA SER A 104 -16.88 1.07 -11.89
C SER A 104 -17.46 0.18 -12.99
N PHE A 105 -17.51 -1.13 -12.76
CA PHE A 105 -18.07 -2.10 -13.72
C PHE A 105 -17.46 -1.96 -15.11
N ASN A 106 -16.15 -2.21 -15.17
CA ASN A 106 -15.33 -2.14 -16.37
C ASN A 106 -14.30 -3.29 -16.38
N ASN A 107 -13.35 -3.26 -17.31
CA ASN A 107 -12.28 -4.26 -17.43
C ASN A 107 -10.89 -3.61 -17.29
N LEU A 108 -10.76 -2.57 -16.47
CA LEU A 108 -9.51 -1.84 -16.29
C LEU A 108 -8.48 -2.74 -15.60
N LEU A 109 -7.27 -2.76 -16.13
CA LEU A 109 -6.16 -3.61 -15.65
C LEU A 109 -5.13 -2.82 -14.83
N ASN A 110 -5.00 -1.52 -15.11
CA ASN A 110 -3.90 -0.66 -14.66
C ASN A 110 -4.48 0.59 -14.00
N ILE A 111 -3.97 0.94 -12.81
CA ILE A 111 -4.49 2.02 -11.98
C ILE A 111 -3.82 3.36 -12.27
N GLU A 112 -2.68 3.36 -12.96
CA GLU A 112 -1.80 4.53 -13.14
C GLU A 112 -2.47 5.70 -13.88
N PHE A 113 -3.60 5.50 -14.55
CA PHE A 113 -4.31 6.60 -15.21
C PHE A 113 -4.70 7.71 -14.22
N ILE A 114 -4.93 7.40 -12.94
CA ILE A 114 -5.27 8.40 -11.92
C ILE A 114 -4.06 9.25 -11.47
N THR A 115 -2.83 8.79 -11.73
CA THR A 115 -1.62 9.57 -11.38
C THR A 115 -1.37 10.72 -12.33
N THR A 116 -2.20 10.86 -13.37
CA THR A 116 -2.11 11.97 -14.34
C THR A 116 -2.75 13.25 -13.81
N LEU A 117 -3.57 13.17 -12.75
CA LEU A 117 -4.23 14.32 -12.15
C LEU A 117 -3.22 15.33 -11.59
N GLU A 118 -3.43 16.60 -11.92
CA GLU A 118 -2.60 17.73 -11.49
C GLU A 118 -2.87 18.13 -10.03
N CYS A 119 -4.14 18.05 -9.60
CA CYS A 119 -4.57 18.35 -8.23
C CYS A 119 -5.34 17.16 -7.63
N PRO A 120 -4.70 15.99 -7.41
CA PRO A 120 -5.36 14.79 -6.90
C PRO A 120 -6.03 15.03 -5.54
N GLU A 121 -5.50 15.93 -4.72
CA GLU A 121 -6.04 16.26 -3.40
C GLU A 121 -7.46 16.83 -3.41
N LYS A 122 -8.00 17.25 -4.57
CA LYS A 122 -9.39 17.74 -4.70
C LYS A 122 -10.41 16.64 -4.96
N LEU A 123 -9.97 15.42 -5.25
CA LEU A 123 -10.87 14.31 -5.54
C LEU A 123 -11.64 13.92 -4.26
N LEU A 124 -12.96 13.94 -4.34
CA LEU A 124 -13.86 13.65 -3.20
C LEU A 124 -14.47 12.26 -3.30
N TYR A 125 -14.70 11.77 -4.51
CA TYR A 125 -15.31 10.47 -4.77
C TYR A 125 -14.55 9.74 -5.87
N LEU A 126 -14.16 8.51 -5.57
CA LEU A 126 -13.50 7.61 -6.50
C LEU A 126 -14.13 6.22 -6.41
N ASN A 127 -14.82 5.83 -7.48
CA ASN A 127 -15.40 4.50 -7.58
C ASN A 127 -14.76 3.71 -8.72
N LEU A 128 -14.05 2.65 -8.35
CA LEU A 128 -13.30 1.75 -9.23
C LEU A 128 -13.71 0.29 -9.04
N ARG A 129 -14.83 0.05 -8.36
CA ARG A 129 -15.31 -1.30 -8.04
C ARG A 129 -15.57 -2.12 -9.31
N ASN A 130 -15.53 -3.45 -9.17
CA ASN A 130 -15.88 -4.37 -10.25
C ASN A 130 -15.06 -4.12 -11.54
N ASN A 131 -13.74 -4.02 -11.38
CA ASN A 131 -12.77 -3.98 -12.47
C ASN A 131 -11.93 -5.28 -12.46
N TYR A 132 -10.75 -5.26 -13.09
CA TYR A 132 -9.80 -6.36 -13.02
C TYR A 132 -8.37 -5.84 -12.82
N PHE A 133 -8.21 -4.90 -11.88
CA PHE A 133 -6.89 -4.33 -11.60
C PHE A 133 -5.91 -5.42 -11.18
N ARG A 134 -4.74 -5.42 -11.84
CA ARG A 134 -3.63 -6.31 -11.52
C ARG A 134 -3.11 -6.08 -10.10
N PRO A 135 -2.39 -7.06 -9.51
CA PRO A 135 -1.82 -6.94 -8.17
C PRO A 135 -1.11 -5.61 -7.92
N SER A 136 -1.69 -4.77 -7.06
CA SER A 136 -1.21 -3.42 -6.76
C SER A 136 -1.45 -3.06 -5.30
N ASN A 137 -0.51 -2.39 -4.64
CA ASN A 137 -0.76 -1.85 -3.31
C ASN A 137 -1.53 -0.51 -3.37
N LEU A 138 -1.88 0.03 -2.22
CA LEU A 138 -2.70 1.25 -2.12
C LEU A 138 -1.90 2.57 -2.20
N ASN A 139 -0.59 2.55 -2.48
CA ASN A 139 0.25 3.76 -2.44
C ASN A 139 -0.23 4.86 -3.39
N VAL A 140 -0.80 4.47 -4.53
CA VAL A 140 -1.37 5.39 -5.54
C VAL A 140 -2.46 6.29 -4.98
N PHE A 141 -3.12 5.88 -3.87
CA PHE A 141 -4.19 6.64 -3.26
C PHE A 141 -3.74 7.65 -2.20
N SER A 142 -2.47 7.62 -1.80
CA SER A 142 -1.92 8.52 -0.78
C SER A 142 -2.05 10.04 -1.07
N PRO A 143 -2.07 10.50 -2.34
CA PRO A 143 -2.27 11.93 -2.63
C PRO A 143 -3.72 12.43 -2.51
N PHE A 144 -4.72 11.54 -2.40
CA PHE A 144 -6.14 11.92 -2.38
C PHE A 144 -6.59 12.38 -0.98
N LEU A 145 -6.03 13.49 -0.50
CA LEU A 145 -6.18 13.95 0.89
C LEU A 145 -7.64 14.30 1.28
N GLN A 146 -8.45 14.79 0.34
CA GLN A 146 -9.85 15.16 0.59
C GLN A 146 -10.86 14.07 0.24
N ILE A 147 -10.41 12.86 -0.14
CA ILE A 147 -11.31 11.78 -0.52
C ILE A 147 -12.28 11.48 0.62
N LYS A 148 -13.57 11.39 0.27
CA LYS A 148 -14.67 11.03 1.17
C LYS A 148 -15.14 9.61 0.92
N GLU A 149 -15.19 9.22 -0.35
CA GLU A 149 -15.69 7.91 -0.73
C GLU A 149 -14.71 7.21 -1.67
N LEU A 150 -14.27 6.03 -1.26
CA LEU A 150 -13.29 5.23 -2.00
C LEU A 150 -13.79 3.79 -2.16
N TYR A 151 -14.12 3.41 -3.39
CA TYR A 151 -14.62 2.07 -3.69
C TYR A 151 -13.63 1.32 -4.61
N LEU A 152 -12.92 0.36 -4.03
CA LEU A 152 -11.89 -0.45 -4.69
C LEU A 152 -12.28 -1.92 -4.83
N GLY A 153 -13.26 -2.37 -4.06
CA GLY A 153 -13.65 -3.77 -3.98
C GLY A 153 -14.32 -4.34 -5.22
N THR A 154 -14.64 -5.63 -5.16
CA THR A 154 -15.48 -6.33 -6.15
C THR A 154 -16.69 -6.90 -5.43
N SER A 155 -17.87 -6.78 -6.03
CA SER A 155 -19.13 -7.27 -5.48
C SER A 155 -19.95 -8.08 -6.48
N ASP A 156 -19.55 -8.07 -7.75
CA ASP A 156 -20.21 -8.82 -8.81
C ASP A 156 -19.86 -10.31 -8.66
N LEU A 157 -20.83 -11.10 -8.19
CA LEU A 157 -20.66 -12.52 -7.94
C LEU A 157 -20.31 -13.31 -9.21
N ALA A 158 -20.82 -12.92 -10.37
CA ALA A 158 -20.50 -13.60 -11.62
C ALA A 158 -19.01 -13.43 -11.95
N ARG A 159 -18.47 -12.22 -11.74
CA ARG A 159 -17.04 -11.93 -11.92
C ARG A 159 -16.18 -12.64 -10.88
N ILE A 160 -16.58 -12.61 -9.60
CA ILE A 160 -15.86 -13.28 -8.51
C ILE A 160 -15.77 -14.79 -8.76
N ASN A 161 -16.87 -15.42 -9.20
CA ASN A 161 -16.89 -16.86 -9.54
C ASN A 161 -15.94 -17.22 -10.71
N LEU A 162 -15.59 -16.26 -11.55
CA LEU A 162 -14.64 -16.40 -12.64
C LEU A 162 -13.22 -15.94 -12.25
N SER A 163 -12.98 -15.68 -10.96
CA SER A 163 -11.73 -15.11 -10.44
C SER A 163 -11.36 -13.76 -11.06
N VAL A 164 -12.37 -12.99 -11.47
CA VAL A 164 -12.21 -11.63 -12.01
C VAL A 164 -12.57 -10.63 -10.91
N TYR A 165 -11.57 -10.16 -10.19
CA TYR A 165 -11.72 -9.16 -9.14
C TYR A 165 -10.50 -8.25 -9.06
N ASN A 166 -10.66 -7.10 -8.40
CA ASN A 166 -9.56 -6.15 -8.17
C ASN A 166 -8.56 -6.73 -7.17
N GLN A 167 -7.29 -6.87 -7.58
CA GLN A 167 -6.24 -7.50 -6.78
C GLN A 167 -5.44 -6.48 -5.96
N PHE A 168 -6.10 -5.58 -5.26
CA PHE A 168 -5.40 -4.67 -4.35
C PHE A 168 -4.85 -5.43 -3.14
N TYR A 169 -3.61 -5.19 -2.71
CA TYR A 169 -2.99 -5.93 -1.60
C TYR A 169 -2.28 -5.05 -0.57
N GLY A 170 -1.98 -5.63 0.60
CA GLY A 170 -1.14 -5.05 1.63
C GLY A 170 -1.92 -4.21 2.65
N SER A 171 -1.32 -3.12 3.11
CA SER A 171 -1.82 -2.35 4.25
C SER A 171 -2.73 -1.19 3.86
N LEU A 172 -3.59 -0.75 4.78
CA LEU A 172 -4.36 0.50 4.71
C LEU A 172 -3.56 1.76 5.05
N LYS A 173 -2.28 1.65 5.43
CA LYS A 173 -1.40 2.79 5.75
C LYS A 173 -1.36 3.91 4.70
N PRO A 174 -1.40 3.63 3.38
CA PRO A 174 -1.42 4.70 2.38
C PRO A 174 -2.61 5.67 2.52
N LEU A 175 -3.69 5.25 3.19
CA LEU A 175 -4.88 6.07 3.44
C LEU A 175 -4.81 6.87 4.75
N GLN A 176 -3.68 6.84 5.47
CA GLN A 176 -3.55 7.45 6.81
C GLN A 176 -3.84 8.97 6.85
N ASN A 177 -3.63 9.67 5.73
CA ASN A 177 -3.81 11.11 5.62
C ASN A 177 -5.17 11.48 4.97
N CYS A 178 -6.02 10.50 4.65
CA CYS A 178 -7.35 10.73 4.10
C CYS A 178 -8.33 11.06 5.24
N HIS A 179 -8.14 12.22 5.88
CA HIS A 179 -8.85 12.63 7.10
C HIS A 179 -10.37 12.83 6.91
N ASN A 180 -10.83 12.93 5.66
CA ASN A 180 -12.23 13.09 5.31
C ASN A 180 -12.88 11.78 4.83
N LEU A 181 -12.18 10.65 4.85
CA LEU A 181 -12.70 9.38 4.35
C LEU A 181 -13.91 8.94 5.20
N GLU A 182 -15.08 8.89 4.58
CA GLU A 182 -16.36 8.51 5.19
C GLU A 182 -16.76 7.09 4.80
N ILE A 183 -16.44 6.66 3.57
CA ILE A 183 -16.80 5.33 3.06
C ILE A 183 -15.59 4.69 2.39
N LEU A 184 -15.27 3.46 2.81
CA LEU A 184 -14.23 2.64 2.19
C LEU A 184 -14.78 1.27 1.80
N CYS A 185 -14.69 0.90 0.52
CA CYS A 185 -15.04 -0.45 0.06
C CYS A 185 -13.81 -1.17 -0.49
N ILE A 186 -13.38 -2.22 0.20
CA ILE A 186 -12.27 -3.10 -0.19
C ILE A 186 -12.69 -4.58 -0.20
N SER A 187 -14.01 -4.85 -0.28
CA SER A 187 -14.57 -6.20 -0.43
C SER A 187 -13.89 -6.98 -1.55
N ASN A 188 -13.61 -8.27 -1.33
CA ASN A 188 -12.97 -9.15 -2.32
C ASN A 188 -11.65 -8.59 -2.91
N THR A 189 -10.80 -7.99 -2.06
CA THR A 189 -9.41 -7.62 -2.34
C THR A 189 -8.46 -8.40 -1.42
N GLU A 190 -7.15 -8.25 -1.60
CA GLU A 190 -6.12 -8.83 -0.73
C GLU A 190 -5.52 -7.84 0.29
N VAL A 191 -6.24 -6.76 0.57
CA VAL A 191 -5.82 -5.76 1.58
C VAL A 191 -6.10 -6.32 2.96
N ASN A 192 -5.05 -6.59 3.73
CA ASN A 192 -5.13 -7.51 4.86
C ASN A 192 -4.79 -6.93 6.24
N TYR A 193 -4.31 -5.68 6.39
CA TYR A 193 -4.06 -5.06 7.71
C TYR A 193 -4.06 -3.52 7.66
N GLY A 194 -3.92 -2.86 8.83
CA GLY A 194 -3.70 -1.41 8.92
C GLY A 194 -4.92 -0.58 9.32
N PHE A 195 -5.90 -1.18 10.01
CA PHE A 195 -7.09 -0.46 10.49
C PHE A 195 -6.74 0.74 11.38
N GLU A 196 -5.62 0.67 12.09
CA GLU A 196 -5.11 1.75 12.94
C GLU A 196 -4.87 3.05 12.17
N TYR A 197 -4.65 2.99 10.84
CA TYR A 197 -4.42 4.16 9.99
C TYR A 197 -5.70 4.80 9.46
N LEU A 198 -6.85 4.14 9.51
CA LEU A 198 -8.08 4.71 8.98
C LEU A 198 -8.55 5.91 9.82
N SER A 199 -9.07 6.92 9.11
CA SER A 199 -9.58 8.17 9.68
C SER A 199 -10.75 7.95 10.64
N ASP A 200 -10.82 8.79 11.67
CA ASP A 200 -11.97 8.85 12.59
C ASP A 200 -13.25 9.34 11.91
N SER A 201 -13.16 9.93 10.71
CA SER A 201 -14.32 10.29 9.88
C SER A 201 -15.06 9.09 9.28
N LEU A 202 -14.44 7.89 9.27
CA LEU A 202 -14.95 6.72 8.56
C LEU A 202 -16.28 6.25 9.15
N LYS A 203 -17.36 6.35 8.37
CA LYS A 203 -18.72 5.96 8.77
C LYS A 203 -18.99 4.51 8.43
N GLU A 204 -18.55 4.08 7.24
CA GLU A 204 -18.84 2.75 6.71
C GLU A 204 -17.61 2.13 6.07
N ILE A 205 -17.43 0.83 6.29
CA ILE A 205 -16.41 0.03 5.62
C ILE A 205 -17.01 -1.27 5.11
N PHE A 206 -16.74 -1.59 3.84
CA PHE A 206 -17.17 -2.83 3.20
C PHE A 206 -15.96 -3.75 3.00
N LEU A 207 -16.02 -4.91 3.67
CA LEU A 207 -14.92 -5.88 3.80
C LEU A 207 -15.35 -7.31 3.43
N ALA A 208 -16.51 -7.46 2.80
CA ALA A 208 -17.05 -8.78 2.54
C ALA A 208 -16.09 -9.56 1.62
N ASP A 209 -15.72 -10.78 2.01
CA ASP A 209 -15.07 -11.72 1.11
C ASP A 209 -15.99 -12.88 0.74
N MET A 210 -16.56 -12.78 -0.46
CA MET A 210 -17.39 -13.83 -1.05
C MET A 210 -16.59 -15.01 -1.65
N ARG A 211 -15.24 -14.96 -1.66
CA ARG A 211 -14.36 -16.02 -2.22
C ARG A 211 -14.17 -17.20 -1.29
N GLU A 212 -14.27 -17.01 0.02
CA GLU A 212 -14.16 -18.10 1.00
C GLU A 212 -15.13 -19.26 0.68
N LYS A 213 -16.32 -18.92 0.16
CA LYS A 213 -17.33 -19.89 -0.28
C LYS A 213 -16.92 -20.71 -1.51
N LEU A 214 -15.90 -20.27 -2.25
CA LEU A 214 -15.43 -20.86 -3.51
C LEU A 214 -14.12 -21.63 -3.34
N THR A 215 -13.18 -21.16 -2.51
CA THR A 215 -11.83 -21.73 -2.40
C THR A 215 -11.61 -22.54 -1.13
N GLY A 216 -12.39 -22.33 -0.06
CA GLY A 216 -12.15 -22.96 1.24
C GLY A 216 -10.87 -22.51 1.94
N GLU A 217 -10.18 -21.50 1.40
CA GLU A 217 -8.97 -20.88 1.95
C GLU A 217 -9.27 -19.43 2.35
N ASP A 218 -8.75 -19.03 3.51
CA ASP A 218 -8.87 -17.70 4.11
C ASP A 218 -8.05 -16.70 3.29
N LEU A 219 -8.71 -15.85 2.50
CA LEU A 219 -8.07 -14.97 1.53
C LEU A 219 -8.32 -13.49 1.88
N GLY A 220 -7.25 -12.70 1.78
CA GLY A 220 -7.26 -11.24 1.68
C GLY A 220 -7.62 -10.44 2.92
N HIS A 221 -8.50 -10.89 3.80
CA HIS A 221 -8.95 -10.13 4.97
C HIS A 221 -8.78 -10.84 6.31
N ALA A 222 -8.18 -12.03 6.35
CA ALA A 222 -8.06 -12.88 7.55
C ALA A 222 -7.69 -12.11 8.84
N GLN A 223 -6.66 -11.25 8.78
CA GLN A 223 -6.22 -10.48 9.95
C GLN A 223 -7.21 -9.36 10.32
N ILE A 224 -7.77 -8.67 9.33
CA ILE A 224 -8.80 -7.63 9.51
C ILE A 224 -10.08 -8.23 10.11
N LEU A 225 -10.52 -9.36 9.58
CA LEU A 225 -11.69 -10.08 10.04
C LEU A 225 -11.45 -10.65 11.45
N ALA A 226 -10.24 -11.15 11.74
CA ALA A 226 -9.87 -11.56 13.08
C ALA A 226 -9.88 -10.38 14.08
N GLU A 227 -9.36 -9.21 13.70
CA GLU A 227 -9.41 -8.00 14.51
C GLU A 227 -10.86 -7.56 14.77
N LEU A 228 -11.74 -7.59 13.76
CA LEU A 228 -13.15 -7.24 13.91
C LEU A 228 -13.96 -8.32 14.66
N ALA A 229 -13.57 -9.59 14.57
CA ALA A 229 -14.22 -10.68 15.29
C ALA A 229 -14.13 -10.51 16.81
N LEU A 230 -13.05 -9.86 17.31
CA LEU A 230 -12.94 -9.45 18.72
C LEU A 230 -14.05 -8.47 19.16
N PHE A 231 -14.76 -7.87 18.21
CA PHE A 231 -15.83 -6.91 18.41
C PHE A 231 -17.16 -7.40 17.82
N ASP A 232 -17.34 -8.72 17.68
CA ASP A 232 -18.54 -9.34 17.08
C ASP A 232 -18.79 -8.91 15.62
N GLY A 233 -17.73 -8.50 14.90
CA GLY A 233 -17.84 -7.92 13.55
C GLY A 233 -18.38 -6.48 13.52
N ASP A 234 -18.64 -5.87 14.68
CA ASP A 234 -19.16 -4.51 14.78
C ASP A 234 -18.04 -3.47 14.63
N PHE A 235 -17.91 -2.95 13.42
CA PHE A 235 -16.97 -1.88 13.08
C PHE A 235 -17.17 -0.62 13.96
N ASN A 236 -18.41 -0.26 14.29
CA ASN A 236 -18.68 0.93 15.12
C ASN A 236 -18.20 0.71 16.55
N ARG A 237 -18.33 -0.51 17.08
CA ARG A 237 -17.81 -0.88 18.39
C ARG A 237 -16.28 -0.88 18.41
N TRP A 238 -15.63 -1.50 17.43
CA TRP A 238 -14.17 -1.45 17.24
C TRP A 238 -13.68 0.02 17.19
N LYS A 239 -14.36 0.85 16.39
CA LYS A 239 -14.03 2.27 16.23
C LYS A 239 -14.19 3.05 17.53
N LYS A 240 -15.28 2.84 18.26
CA LYS A 240 -15.54 3.50 19.55
C LYS A 240 -14.47 3.14 20.58
N GLU A 241 -14.04 1.88 20.65
CA GLU A 241 -12.97 1.45 21.55
C GLU A 241 -11.60 2.00 21.12
N LYS A 242 -11.32 2.11 19.81
CA LYS A 242 -10.11 2.78 19.31
C LYS A 242 -10.08 4.27 19.67
N ILE A 243 -11.20 4.99 19.51
CA ILE A 243 -11.32 6.40 19.92
C ILE A 243 -11.16 6.54 21.44
N LEU A 244 -11.79 5.68 22.24
CA LEU A 244 -11.58 5.70 23.70
C LEU A 244 -10.14 5.39 24.10
N LYS A 245 -9.43 4.52 23.37
CA LYS A 245 -7.99 4.26 23.58
C LYS A 245 -7.13 5.46 23.12
N SER A 246 -7.49 6.16 22.04
CA SER A 246 -6.76 7.35 21.57
C SER A 246 -6.97 8.58 22.47
N GLU A 247 -8.12 8.71 23.15
CA GLU A 247 -8.40 9.76 24.14
C GLU A 247 -7.75 9.48 25.50
N LYS A 248 -7.57 8.21 25.90
CA LYS A 248 -6.76 7.82 27.09
C LYS A 248 -5.24 7.88 26.85
N LEU A 249 -4.83 8.10 25.60
CA LEU A 249 -3.44 8.06 25.15
C LEU A 249 -2.51 9.19 25.65
N PRO A 250 -2.91 10.36 26.20
CA PRO A 250 -1.93 11.36 26.64
C PRO A 250 -1.00 10.91 27.78
N GLN A 251 -1.41 9.90 28.56
CA GLN A 251 -0.57 9.27 29.59
C GLN A 251 0.27 8.11 29.02
N LEU A 252 -0.33 7.26 28.17
CA LEU A 252 0.36 6.15 27.50
C LEU A 252 1.32 6.60 26.38
N SER A 253 1.12 7.77 25.76
CA SER A 253 2.01 8.31 24.72
C SER A 253 3.34 8.75 25.31
N LYS A 254 3.36 9.28 26.53
CA LYS A 254 4.61 9.63 27.25
C LYS A 254 5.40 8.39 27.64
N GLU A 255 4.72 7.29 27.96
CA GLU A 255 5.33 6.00 28.30
C GLU A 255 5.79 5.26 27.03
N ARG A 256 5.02 5.33 25.95
CA ARG A 256 5.38 4.80 24.63
C ARG A 256 6.56 5.57 24.01
N ASP A 257 6.56 6.90 24.09
CA ASP A 257 7.69 7.75 23.65
C ASP A 257 8.95 7.48 24.49
N ALA A 258 8.81 7.24 25.80
CA ALA A 258 9.93 6.86 26.65
C ALA A 258 10.49 5.48 26.27
N PHE A 259 9.62 4.50 26.00
CA PHE A 259 10.01 3.17 25.52
C PHE A 259 10.67 3.22 24.14
N GLN A 260 10.16 4.04 23.22
CA GLN A 260 10.71 4.22 21.88
C GLN A 260 12.06 4.93 21.90
N ARG A 261 12.25 5.90 22.80
CA ARG A 261 13.55 6.54 23.04
C ARG A 261 14.55 5.57 23.68
N LEU A 262 14.14 4.75 24.63
CA LEU A 262 15.00 3.72 25.24
C LEU A 262 15.39 2.64 24.23
N THR A 263 14.45 2.11 23.44
CA THR A 263 14.75 1.14 22.38
C THR A 263 15.64 1.73 21.30
N THR A 264 15.40 2.96 20.87
CA THR A 264 16.29 3.66 19.91
C THR A 264 17.68 3.90 20.50
N PHE A 265 17.78 4.32 21.76
CA PHE A 265 19.04 4.53 22.45
C PHE A 265 19.87 3.24 22.59
N TRP A 266 19.23 2.12 22.97
CA TRP A 266 19.91 0.82 23.08
C TRP A 266 20.27 0.25 21.71
N LYS A 267 19.38 0.40 20.72
CA LYS A 267 19.63 0.03 19.33
C LYS A 267 20.82 0.80 18.76
N GLU A 268 20.88 2.13 18.94
CA GLU A 268 22.02 2.94 18.52
C GLU A 268 23.31 2.60 19.27
N LYS A 269 23.28 2.34 20.58
CA LYS A 269 24.49 1.95 21.33
C LYS A 269 25.04 0.57 20.92
N PHE A 270 24.17 -0.41 20.64
CA PHE A 270 24.56 -1.76 20.23
C PHE A 270 24.88 -1.87 18.73
N GLU A 271 24.08 -1.23 17.86
CA GLU A 271 24.37 -1.16 16.42
C GLU A 271 25.67 -0.41 16.17
N ASN A 272 25.97 0.68 16.88
CA ASN A 272 27.26 1.36 16.73
C ASN A 272 28.44 0.53 17.24
N SER A 273 28.28 -0.34 18.26
CA SER A 273 29.39 -1.19 18.71
C SER A 273 29.63 -2.39 17.80
N GLN A 274 28.58 -3.07 17.31
CA GLN A 274 28.72 -4.23 16.42
C GLN A 274 28.96 -3.85 14.97
N THR A 275 28.31 -2.81 14.43
CA THR A 275 28.51 -2.35 13.05
C THR A 275 29.90 -1.72 12.87
N TYR A 276 30.43 -1.02 13.89
CA TYR A 276 31.82 -0.55 13.88
C TYR A 276 32.82 -1.71 13.88
N GLN A 277 32.61 -2.74 14.72
CA GLN A 277 33.47 -3.93 14.77
C GLN A 277 33.41 -4.73 13.45
N VAL A 278 32.21 -5.00 12.91
CA VAL A 278 32.03 -5.70 11.62
C VAL A 278 32.61 -4.89 10.45
N ASN A 279 32.45 -3.57 10.43
CA ASN A 279 33.06 -2.72 9.40
C ASN A 279 34.58 -2.63 9.53
N LYS A 280 35.13 -2.67 10.75
CA LYS A 280 36.58 -2.73 11.01
C LYS A 280 37.16 -4.06 10.56
N LEU A 281 36.57 -5.18 11.00
CA LEU A 281 36.91 -6.54 10.58
C LEU A 281 36.76 -6.74 9.06
N GLY A 282 35.71 -6.19 8.45
CA GLY A 282 35.50 -6.23 7.00
C GLY A 282 36.55 -5.43 6.22
N LYS A 283 37.03 -4.30 6.77
CA LYS A 283 38.15 -3.55 6.18
C LYS A 283 39.47 -4.32 6.30
N GLU A 284 39.76 -4.90 7.46
CA GLU A 284 40.95 -5.72 7.71
C GLU A 284 40.95 -6.99 6.84
N PHE A 285 39.81 -7.66 6.69
CA PHE A 285 39.60 -8.80 5.79
C PHE A 285 39.88 -8.43 4.32
N ASN A 286 39.39 -7.29 3.85
CA ASN A 286 39.63 -6.81 2.48
C ASN A 286 41.09 -6.41 2.24
N VAL A 287 41.80 -5.90 3.25
CA VAL A 287 43.24 -5.62 3.18
C VAL A 287 44.04 -6.93 3.07
N ALA A 288 43.73 -7.94 3.89
CA ALA A 288 44.35 -9.26 3.82
C ALA A 288 44.11 -9.96 2.46
N LEU A 289 42.90 -9.84 1.92
CA LEU A 289 42.55 -10.34 0.58
C LEU A 289 43.33 -9.65 -0.55
N LYS A 290 43.51 -8.33 -0.49
CA LYS A 290 44.32 -7.58 -1.47
C LYS A 290 45.80 -7.96 -1.43
N ILE A 291 46.36 -8.22 -0.24
CA ILE A 291 47.74 -8.69 -0.09
C ILE A 291 47.92 -10.09 -0.71
N LEU A 292 46.95 -10.99 -0.51
CA LEU A 292 46.94 -12.32 -1.14
C LEU A 292 46.76 -12.28 -2.67
N GLN A 293 46.00 -11.31 -3.19
CA GLN A 293 45.72 -11.16 -4.62
C GLN A 293 46.83 -10.38 -5.36
N GLY A 294 47.55 -9.47 -4.69
CA GLY A 294 48.65 -8.69 -5.24
C GLY A 294 49.97 -9.46 -5.42
N GLY A 295 50.06 -10.69 -4.91
CA GLY A 295 51.26 -11.55 -4.97
C GLY A 295 51.42 -12.35 -6.26
N LYS A 296 50.92 -11.88 -7.42
CA LYS A 296 51.00 -12.60 -8.70
C LYS A 296 52.06 -12.12 -9.69
N GLU A 297 52.87 -11.10 -9.37
CA GLU A 297 53.79 -10.54 -10.37
C GLU A 297 55.29 -10.50 -10.03
N LYS A 298 55.78 -11.11 -8.95
CA LYS A 298 57.22 -11.41 -8.86
C LYS A 298 57.49 -12.82 -8.36
N GLU A 299 58.05 -13.57 -9.29
CA GLU A 299 58.52 -14.94 -9.26
C GLU A 299 59.38 -15.30 -8.04
N GLU A 300 59.29 -16.60 -7.70
CA GLU A 300 60.42 -17.45 -7.36
C GLU A 300 61.44 -16.88 -6.35
N ASN A 301 61.21 -17.16 -5.07
CA ASN A 301 62.27 -17.76 -4.28
C ASN A 301 61.73 -18.59 -3.11
N ASN A 302 62.19 -19.83 -3.08
CA ASN A 302 62.05 -20.81 -2.01
C ASN A 302 62.54 -20.24 -0.68
N SER A 303 61.64 -19.69 0.13
CA SER A 303 61.86 -19.56 1.56
C SER A 303 60.68 -20.19 2.26
N GLN A 304 60.93 -21.27 3.01
CA GLN A 304 59.99 -21.94 3.91
C GLN A 304 59.14 -20.90 4.69
N ASN A 305 59.78 -19.79 5.07
CA ASN A 305 59.20 -18.62 5.71
C ASN A 305 57.99 -18.01 4.96
N PHE A 306 58.04 -17.84 3.64
CA PHE A 306 56.91 -17.26 2.88
C PHE A 306 55.72 -18.22 2.80
N ARG A 307 56.01 -19.53 2.75
CA ARG A 307 54.98 -20.57 2.76
C ARG A 307 54.31 -20.65 4.14
N GLU A 308 55.08 -20.56 5.20
CA GLU A 308 54.62 -20.52 6.60
C GLU A 308 53.83 -19.23 6.91
N GLU A 309 54.29 -18.07 6.43
CA GLU A 309 53.56 -16.80 6.55
C GLU A 309 52.25 -16.82 5.79
N LYS A 310 52.23 -17.37 4.57
CA LYS A 310 51.00 -17.53 3.78
C LYS A 310 50.01 -18.49 4.46
N GLU A 311 50.48 -19.60 5.03
CA GLU A 311 49.63 -20.54 5.79
C GLU A 311 49.13 -19.93 7.10
N LYS A 312 49.95 -19.13 7.79
CA LYS A 312 49.53 -18.36 8.97
C LYS A 312 48.44 -17.36 8.60
N LEU A 313 48.60 -16.63 7.49
CA LEU A 313 47.60 -15.69 7.01
C LEU A 313 46.28 -16.38 6.62
N ILE A 314 46.35 -17.56 5.99
CA ILE A 314 45.15 -18.36 5.66
C ILE A 314 44.41 -18.81 6.93
N ARG A 315 45.14 -19.21 7.99
CA ARG A 315 44.54 -19.54 9.29
C ARG A 315 43.85 -18.33 9.93
N GLU A 316 44.52 -17.18 9.94
CA GLU A 316 43.95 -15.93 10.46
C GLU A 316 42.69 -15.51 9.69
N ILE A 317 42.67 -15.66 8.36
CA ILE A 317 41.49 -15.37 7.53
C ILE A 317 40.32 -16.30 7.83
N ASN A 318 40.58 -17.59 8.06
CA ASN A 318 39.52 -18.54 8.39
C ASN A 318 38.93 -18.29 9.79
N GLU A 319 39.77 -17.87 10.74
CA GLU A 319 39.32 -17.47 12.07
C GLU A 319 38.47 -16.20 12.03
N LEU A 320 38.87 -15.18 11.25
CA LEU A 320 38.08 -13.96 11.06
C LEU A 320 36.74 -14.24 10.37
N LYS A 321 36.69 -15.17 9.40
CA LYS A 321 35.44 -15.62 8.77
C LYS A 321 34.49 -16.25 9.79
N LYS A 322 35.02 -17.10 10.66
CA LYS A 322 34.24 -17.73 11.73
C LYS A 322 33.67 -16.70 12.68
N GLN A 323 34.48 -15.74 13.14
CA GLN A 323 34.03 -14.65 14.02
C GLN A 323 32.95 -13.78 13.38
N ILE A 324 33.02 -13.50 12.07
CA ILE A 324 31.97 -12.75 11.34
C ILE A 324 30.66 -13.54 11.30
N GLU A 325 30.72 -14.85 11.12
CA GLU A 325 29.54 -15.70 11.06
C GLU A 325 28.89 -15.90 12.45
N ASP A 326 29.70 -16.08 13.49
CA ASP A 326 29.22 -16.13 14.88
C ASP A 326 28.51 -14.82 15.26
N LEU A 327 29.05 -13.66 14.85
CA LEU A 327 28.42 -12.35 15.04
C LEU A 327 27.12 -12.18 14.24
N ARG A 328 26.98 -12.83 13.07
CA ARG A 328 25.74 -12.81 12.28
C ARG A 328 24.64 -13.62 12.95
N ILE A 329 24.97 -14.81 13.43
CA ILE A 329 24.05 -15.68 14.17
C ILE A 329 23.59 -15.00 15.46
N GLU A 330 24.49 -14.33 16.18
CA GLU A 330 24.14 -13.54 17.37
C GLU A 330 23.17 -12.39 17.04
N ASN A 331 23.29 -11.78 15.86
CA ASN A 331 22.41 -10.71 15.39
C ASN A 331 21.02 -11.22 14.93
N GLU A 332 20.94 -12.41 14.35
CA GLU A 332 19.65 -13.07 14.05
C GLU A 332 18.93 -13.49 15.33
N ASN A 333 19.64 -14.11 16.28
CA ASN A 333 19.11 -14.43 17.61
C ASN A 333 18.63 -13.17 18.36
N TYR A 334 19.27 -12.01 18.15
CA TYR A 334 18.85 -10.73 18.71
C TYR A 334 17.56 -10.19 18.07
N LYS A 335 17.37 -10.37 16.76
CA LYS A 335 16.10 -10.03 16.09
C LYS A 335 14.95 -10.89 16.61
N GLU A 336 15.18 -12.18 16.77
CA GLU A 336 14.20 -13.08 17.38
C GLU A 336 13.92 -12.74 18.85
N ALA A 337 14.95 -12.41 19.63
CA ALA A 337 14.80 -11.96 21.01
C ALA A 337 13.93 -10.69 21.13
N ASN A 338 14.08 -9.74 20.21
CA ASN A 338 13.27 -8.52 20.19
C ASN A 338 11.80 -8.78 19.82
N VAL A 339 11.54 -9.77 18.96
CA VAL A 339 10.16 -10.21 18.65
C VAL A 339 9.54 -10.86 19.89
N LEU A 340 10.25 -11.78 20.55
CA LEU A 340 9.79 -12.46 21.76
C LEU A 340 9.60 -11.51 22.96
N ILE A 341 10.49 -10.54 23.15
CA ILE A 341 10.35 -9.51 24.20
C ILE A 341 9.12 -8.65 23.93
N ARG A 342 8.84 -8.33 22.66
CA ARG A 342 7.66 -7.57 22.27
C ARG A 342 6.37 -8.36 22.50
N GLU A 343 6.32 -9.62 22.11
CA GLU A 343 5.18 -10.52 22.37
C GLU A 343 4.93 -10.70 23.88
N LYS A 344 5.99 -10.83 24.69
CA LYS A 344 5.87 -10.96 26.14
C LYS A 344 5.44 -9.65 26.82
N TYR A 345 5.88 -8.50 26.31
CA TYR A 345 5.42 -7.19 26.74
C TYR A 345 3.93 -6.99 26.47
N GLU A 346 3.50 -7.33 25.25
CA GLU A 346 2.08 -7.28 24.85
C GLU A 346 1.22 -8.16 25.78
N ARG A 347 1.70 -9.37 26.10
CA ARG A 347 1.02 -10.28 27.04
C ARG A 347 0.94 -9.75 28.48
N ILE A 348 2.01 -9.16 29.02
CA ILE A 348 2.02 -8.59 30.38
C ILE A 348 1.06 -7.41 30.49
N MET A 349 0.98 -6.59 29.44
CA MET A 349 0.05 -5.45 29.38
C MET A 349 -1.41 -5.92 29.29
N ASP A 350 -1.69 -7.01 28.59
CA ASP A 350 -3.01 -7.62 28.52
C ASP A 350 -3.44 -8.28 29.84
N GLU A 351 -2.51 -8.96 30.52
CA GLU A 351 -2.79 -9.65 31.79
C GLU A 351 -2.90 -8.68 33.00
N ASN A 352 -2.25 -7.51 32.95
CA ASN A 352 -2.15 -6.60 34.09
C ASN A 352 -2.25 -5.09 33.69
N PRO A 353 -3.44 -4.61 33.29
CA PRO A 353 -3.65 -3.27 32.74
C PRO A 353 -3.46 -2.08 33.72
N HIS A 354 -3.07 -2.34 34.97
CA HIS A 354 -2.91 -1.33 36.04
C HIS A 354 -1.48 -1.21 36.58
N LEU A 355 -0.50 -1.92 35.98
CA LEU A 355 0.91 -1.87 36.40
C LEU A 355 1.48 -0.45 36.25
N ARG A 356 2.09 0.08 37.33
CA ARG A 356 2.79 1.37 37.28
C ARG A 356 4.17 1.20 36.63
N LYS A 357 4.66 2.26 35.99
CA LYS A 357 5.95 2.34 35.30
C LYS A 357 7.12 1.62 35.99
N GLU A 358 7.32 1.84 37.29
CA GLU A 358 8.44 1.25 38.06
C GLU A 358 8.33 -0.28 38.20
N GLN A 359 7.12 -0.84 38.24
CA GLN A 359 6.88 -2.28 38.33
C GLN A 359 7.07 -2.95 36.96
N LEU A 360 6.67 -2.27 35.89
CA LEU A 360 6.87 -2.73 34.50
C LEU A 360 8.36 -2.74 34.13
N GLU A 361 9.10 -1.69 34.51
CA GLU A 361 10.55 -1.57 34.29
C GLU A 361 11.32 -2.67 35.03
N SER A 362 10.93 -3.03 36.26
CA SER A 362 11.53 -4.13 37.02
C SER A 362 11.31 -5.50 36.34
N LEU A 363 10.08 -5.80 35.92
CA LEU A 363 9.72 -7.07 35.28
C LEU A 363 10.38 -7.26 33.91
N LEU A 364 10.47 -6.18 33.12
CA LEU A 364 11.16 -6.19 31.83
C LEU A 364 12.67 -6.35 31.98
N THR A 365 13.25 -5.74 33.02
CA THR A 365 14.68 -5.89 33.34
C THR A 365 15.02 -7.32 33.78
N GLU A 366 14.15 -7.96 34.56
CA GLU A 366 14.33 -9.34 35.01
C GLU A 366 14.17 -10.34 33.86
N SER A 367 13.15 -10.16 33.01
CA SER A 367 12.97 -10.96 31.79
C SER A 367 14.12 -10.79 30.78
N ALA A 368 14.68 -9.59 30.65
CA ALA A 368 15.85 -9.36 29.79
C ALA A 368 17.10 -10.10 30.31
N LYS A 369 17.28 -10.19 31.63
CA LYS A 369 18.39 -10.95 32.25
C LYS A 369 18.23 -12.46 32.09
N GLU A 370 17.02 -12.99 32.27
CA GLU A 370 16.72 -14.41 32.02
C GLU A 370 17.01 -14.80 30.57
N PHE A 371 16.59 -13.94 29.62
CA PHE A 371 16.81 -14.20 28.20
C PHE A 371 18.28 -14.10 27.81
N GLN A 372 19.02 -13.14 28.38
CA GLN A 372 20.47 -13.04 28.21
C GLN A 372 21.21 -14.29 28.74
N ALA A 373 20.73 -14.89 29.84
CA ALA A 373 21.25 -16.15 30.35
C ALA A 373 20.93 -17.33 29.41
N GLN A 374 19.73 -17.36 28.83
CA GLN A 374 19.30 -18.38 27.87
C GLN A 374 20.13 -18.36 26.57
N ILE A 375 20.40 -17.17 26.04
CA ILE A 375 21.24 -16.98 24.84
C ILE A 375 22.69 -17.44 25.12
N GLN A 376 23.25 -17.12 26.29
CA GLN A 376 24.59 -17.59 26.69
C GLN A 376 24.68 -19.11 26.89
N ILE A 377 23.57 -19.78 27.18
CA ILE A 377 23.49 -21.25 27.28
C ILE A 377 23.45 -21.88 25.89
N ASN A 378 22.73 -21.26 24.94
CA ASN A 378 22.60 -21.77 23.58
C ASN A 378 23.83 -21.52 22.70
N SER A 379 24.64 -20.49 22.99
CA SER A 379 25.92 -20.25 22.28
C SER A 379 27.08 -21.14 22.75
N LYS A 380 26.88 -21.96 23.79
CA LYS A 380 27.87 -22.92 24.34
C LYS A 380 27.59 -24.38 23.96
N LYS A 381 26.49 -24.67 23.27
CA LYS A 381 26.18 -25.98 22.69
C LYS A 381 26.52 -25.95 21.21
#